data_AF-A0A6A6WQE2-F1
#
_entry.id   AF-A0A6A6WQE2-F1
#
_cell.length_a   1.000
_cell.length_b   1.000
_cell.length_c   1.000
_cell.angle_alpha   90.00
_cell.angle_beta   90.00
_cell.angle_gamma   90.00
#
_symmetry.space_group_name_H-M   'P 1'
#
loop_
_entity.id
_entity.type
_entity.pdbx_description
1 polymer ?
#
loop_
_entity_poly.entity_id
_entity_poly.type
_entity_poly.pdbx_seq_one_letter_code
_entity_poly.pdbx_strand_id
1 'polypeptide(L)'
;MWRSSVFLAAVLAVPSQALHFFIDGAVQKCFFEELPKDTLVVGHYDAKVWDDAAKNYISKPDVGVFITVEETFDNHHRVVAQRGSGTGKFTFSAADSGEHRLCVVPQNVQQG
;
A
#
# COMPACT_ATOMS: atom_id res chain seq x y z
N MET A 1 -26.54 32.11 -10.00
CA MET A 1 -25.15 32.22 -10.53
C MET A 1 -24.22 31.52 -9.55
N TRP A 2 -24.08 30.19 -9.66
CA TRP A 2 -23.13 29.46 -8.81
C TRP A 2 -21.73 29.83 -9.32
N ARG A 3 -20.96 30.56 -8.49
CA ARG A 3 -19.63 31.06 -8.88
C ARG A 3 -18.79 29.86 -9.31
N SER A 4 -18.16 29.92 -10.48
CA SER A 4 -17.33 28.84 -11.04
C SER A 4 -16.28 28.31 -10.07
N SER A 5 -15.87 29.12 -9.09
CA SER A 5 -15.01 28.74 -7.96
C SER A 5 -15.57 27.60 -7.09
N VAL A 6 -16.89 27.50 -6.92
CA VAL A 6 -17.51 26.43 -6.10
C VAL A 6 -17.48 25.08 -6.82
N PHE A 7 -17.67 25.07 -8.13
CA PHE A 7 -17.51 23.86 -8.93
C PHE A 7 -16.05 23.37 -8.93
N LEU A 8 -15.08 24.29 -9.00
CA LEU A 8 -13.66 23.94 -8.96
C LEU A 8 -13.26 23.34 -7.60
N ALA A 9 -13.76 23.89 -6.50
CA ALA A 9 -13.51 23.35 -5.17
C ALA A 9 -14.12 21.94 -4.97
N ALA A 10 -15.29 21.68 -5.54
CA ALA A 10 -15.94 20.36 -5.45
C ALA A 10 -15.16 19.26 -6.20
N VAL A 11 -14.50 19.58 -7.32
CA VAL A 11 -13.67 18.63 -8.07
C VAL A 11 -12.43 18.19 -7.28
N LEU A 12 -11.87 19.07 -6.44
CA LEU A 12 -10.71 18.75 -5.60
C LEU A 12 -11.05 17.90 -4.36
N ALA A 13 -12.34 17.75 -4.04
CA ALA A 13 -12.79 17.01 -2.85
C ALA A 13 -13.00 15.51 -3.09
N VAL A 14 -12.71 14.99 -4.28
CA VAL A 14 -12.86 13.55 -4.58
C VAL A 14 -11.81 12.75 -3.80
N PRO A 15 -12.22 11.73 -3.02
CA PRO A 15 -11.27 10.92 -2.27
C PRO A 15 -10.38 10.11 -3.22
N SER A 16 -9.08 10.06 -2.93
CA SER A 16 -8.12 9.21 -3.64
C SER A 16 -8.02 7.85 -2.94
N GLN A 17 -8.07 6.77 -3.72
CA GLN A 17 -7.75 5.42 -3.24
C GLN A 17 -6.23 5.18 -3.32
N ALA A 18 -5.48 5.95 -2.54
CA ALA A 18 -4.02 5.81 -2.45
C ALA A 18 -3.52 6.17 -1.06
N LEU A 19 -2.46 5.50 -0.63
CA LEU A 19 -1.82 5.73 0.66
C LEU A 19 -0.36 6.14 0.44
N HIS A 20 0.06 7.18 1.17
CA HIS A 20 1.46 7.55 1.29
C HIS A 20 1.78 7.62 2.77
N PHE A 21 2.79 6.86 3.21
CA PHE A 21 3.12 6.73 4.62
C PHE A 21 4.61 6.47 4.79
N PHE A 22 5.10 6.80 5.99
CA PHE A 22 6.48 6.56 6.39
C PHE A 22 6.56 5.34 7.31
N ILE A 23 7.60 4.55 7.13
CA ILE A 23 7.93 3.40 7.97
C ILE A 23 9.34 3.64 8.49
N ASP A 24 9.50 3.50 9.80
CA ASP A 24 10.82 3.55 10.43
C ASP A 24 11.39 2.13 10.54
N GLY A 25 12.60 1.93 10.04
CA GLY A 25 13.26 0.63 9.95
C GLY A 25 12.47 -0.45 9.19
N ALA A 26 12.78 -1.71 9.50
CA ALA A 26 12.16 -2.88 8.88
C ALA A 26 10.86 -3.31 9.60
N VAL A 27 10.02 -2.34 9.98
CA VAL A 27 8.76 -2.58 10.70
C VAL A 27 7.62 -2.93 9.73
N GLN A 28 6.83 -3.93 10.08
CA GLN A 28 5.61 -4.29 9.34
C GLN A 28 4.52 -3.24 9.56
N LYS A 29 3.90 -2.76 8.47
CA LYS A 29 2.67 -1.97 8.52
C LYS A 29 1.55 -2.72 7.83
N CYS A 30 0.37 -2.74 8.46
CA CYS A 30 -0.80 -3.43 7.95
C CYS A 30 -1.99 -2.47 7.81
N PHE A 31 -2.81 -2.74 6.79
CA PHE A 31 -4.03 -2.03 6.45
C PHE A 31 -5.15 -3.05 6.36
N PHE A 32 -6.33 -2.68 6.85
CA PHE A 32 -7.50 -3.57 6.90
C PHE A 32 -8.55 -3.00 5.97
N GLU A 33 -9.04 -3.83 5.06
CA GLU A 33 -10.04 -3.43 4.06
C GLU A 33 -11.16 -4.47 4.03
N GLU A 34 -12.41 -4.01 4.13
CA GLU A 34 -13.58 -4.84 3.93
C GLU A 34 -13.84 -4.97 2.43
N LEU A 35 -13.66 -6.16 1.86
CA LEU A 35 -13.82 -6.39 0.43
C LEU A 35 -15.05 -7.26 0.16
N PRO A 36 -15.87 -6.92 -0.85
CA PRO A 36 -16.88 -7.85 -1.36
C PRO A 36 -16.24 -9.07 -2.04
N LYS A 37 -16.97 -10.18 -2.04
CA LYS A 37 -16.63 -11.38 -2.83
C LYS A 37 -16.39 -11.04 -4.30
N ASP A 38 -15.48 -11.78 -4.93
CA ASP A 38 -15.09 -11.68 -6.35
C ASP A 38 -14.49 -10.30 -6.73
N THR A 39 -14.01 -9.54 -5.73
CA THR A 39 -13.31 -8.27 -5.97
C THR A 39 -11.86 -8.54 -6.38
N LEU A 40 -11.47 -8.10 -7.58
CA LEU A 40 -10.08 -8.10 -8.03
C LEU A 40 -9.36 -6.85 -7.49
N VAL A 41 -8.33 -7.06 -6.68
CA VAL A 41 -7.49 -5.99 -6.13
C VAL A 41 -6.16 -5.96 -6.86
N VAL A 42 -5.79 -4.79 -7.36
CA VAL A 42 -4.46 -4.51 -7.93
C VAL A 42 -3.83 -3.38 -7.15
N GLY A 43 -2.83 -3.70 -6.34
CA GLY A 43 -2.08 -2.72 -5.56
C GLY A 43 -0.79 -2.34 -6.28
N HIS A 44 -0.65 -1.06 -6.63
CA HIS A 44 0.60 -0.49 -7.12
C HIS A 44 1.36 0.12 -5.96
N TYR A 45 2.69 -0.03 -5.94
CA TYR A 45 3.50 0.53 -4.86
C TYR A 45 4.84 1.07 -5.38
N ASP A 46 5.34 2.09 -4.67
CA ASP A 46 6.65 2.71 -4.87
C ASP A 46 7.29 2.98 -3.50
N ALA A 47 8.36 2.24 -3.20
CA ALA A 47 9.10 2.30 -1.94
C ALA A 47 10.40 3.08 -2.15
N LYS A 48 10.59 4.10 -1.32
CA LYS A 48 11.80 4.93 -1.28
C LYS A 48 12.39 4.91 0.11
N VAL A 49 13.70 5.09 0.18
CA VAL A 49 14.45 5.15 1.43
C VAL A 49 15.01 6.56 1.63
N TRP A 50 15.05 7.01 2.88
CA TRP A 50 15.71 8.27 3.22
C TRP A 50 17.21 8.16 2.94
N ASP A 51 17.77 9.17 2.28
CA ASP A 51 19.20 9.29 2.07
C ASP A 51 19.72 10.53 2.80
N ASP A 52 20.60 10.31 3.78
CA ASP A 52 21.11 11.38 4.63
C ASP A 52 22.04 12.35 3.90
N ALA A 53 22.71 11.93 2.83
CA ALA A 53 23.57 12.79 2.05
C ALA A 53 22.73 13.70 1.14
N ALA A 54 21.74 13.14 0.46
CA ALA A 54 20.84 13.87 -0.42
C ALA A 54 19.74 14.65 0.32
N LYS A 55 19.49 14.33 1.60
CA LYS A 55 18.39 14.86 2.42
C LYS A 55 17.03 14.72 1.73
N ASN A 56 16.82 13.56 1.09
CA ASN A 56 15.60 13.26 0.36
C ASN A 56 15.32 11.73 0.31
N TYR A 57 14.09 11.35 0.00
CA TYR A 57 13.71 9.98 -0.27
C TYR A 57 14.04 9.57 -1.70
N ILE A 58 14.87 8.54 -1.86
CA ILE A 58 15.33 8.06 -3.17
C ILE A 58 15.02 6.58 -3.37
N SER A 59 14.92 6.16 -4.63
CA SER A 59 14.84 4.76 -5.00
C SER A 59 16.24 4.15 -5.00
N LYS A 60 16.44 3.06 -4.26
CA LYS A 60 17.69 2.28 -4.30
C LYS A 60 17.41 0.88 -4.85
N PRO A 61 18.25 0.32 -5.75
CA PRO A 61 17.98 -0.99 -6.40
C PRO A 61 17.92 -2.18 -5.44
N ASP A 62 18.59 -2.08 -4.29
CA ASP A 62 18.64 -3.11 -3.26
C ASP A 62 17.42 -3.08 -2.33
N VAL A 63 16.71 -1.95 -2.24
CA VAL A 63 15.49 -1.82 -1.45
C VAL A 63 14.34 -2.58 -2.10
N GLY A 64 13.63 -3.36 -1.29
CA GLY A 64 12.45 -4.10 -1.70
C GLY A 64 11.35 -4.07 -0.66
N VAL A 65 10.28 -4.80 -0.94
CA VAL A 65 9.15 -4.98 -0.03
C VAL A 65 8.75 -6.45 0.03
N PHE A 66 8.30 -6.89 1.19
CA PHE A 66 7.57 -8.14 1.36
C PHE A 66 6.12 -7.80 1.65
N ILE A 67 5.21 -8.31 0.81
CA ILE A 67 3.78 -8.02 0.86
C ILE A 67 3.04 -9.30 1.21
N THR A 68 2.13 -9.20 2.17
CA THR A 68 1.20 -10.27 2.52
C THR A 68 -0.24 -9.78 2.51
N VAL A 69 -1.16 -10.65 2.13
CA VAL A 69 -2.60 -10.42 2.26
C VAL A 69 -3.21 -11.64 2.92
N GLU A 70 -4.00 -11.42 3.97
CA GLU A 70 -4.69 -12.47 4.72
C GLU A 70 -6.18 -12.14 4.84
N GLU A 71 -7.03 -13.15 4.68
CA GLU A 71 -8.47 -13.10 4.96
C GLU A 71 -8.65 -13.32 6.48
N THR A 72 -8.91 -12.25 7.25
CA THR A 72 -8.94 -12.34 8.72
C THR A 72 -10.18 -13.10 9.22
N PHE A 73 -11.24 -13.10 8.43
CA PHE A 73 -12.49 -13.83 8.68
C PHE A 73 -12.40 -15.34 8.41
N ASP A 74 -11.39 -15.80 7.66
CA ASP A 74 -11.16 -17.22 7.36
C ASP A 74 -9.86 -17.72 8.00
N ASN A 75 -9.81 -17.74 9.33
CA ASN A 75 -8.67 -18.27 10.11
C ASN A 75 -7.31 -17.67 9.71
N HIS A 76 -7.28 -16.41 9.25
CA HIS A 76 -6.08 -15.75 8.72
C HIS A 76 -5.48 -16.45 7.50
N HIS A 77 -6.32 -16.98 6.60
CA HIS A 77 -5.90 -17.62 5.37
C HIS A 77 -5.10 -16.64 4.50
N ARG A 78 -3.84 -17.03 4.19
CA ARG A 78 -2.88 -16.20 3.44
C ARG A 78 -3.11 -16.37 1.94
N VAL A 79 -3.62 -15.33 1.29
CA VAL A 79 -3.86 -15.32 -0.17
C VAL A 79 -2.72 -14.69 -0.98
N VAL A 80 -1.86 -13.88 -0.36
CA VAL A 80 -0.65 -13.33 -0.99
C VAL A 80 0.52 -13.44 -0.02
N ALA A 81 1.67 -13.90 -0.50
CA ALA A 81 2.95 -13.78 0.19
C ALA A 81 4.08 -13.65 -0.85
N GLN A 82 4.54 -12.43 -1.12
CA GLN A 82 5.52 -12.20 -2.17
C GLN A 82 6.54 -11.13 -1.82
N ARG A 83 7.73 -11.28 -2.40
CA ARG A 83 8.78 -10.26 -2.40
C ARG A 83 8.74 -9.50 -3.71
N GLY A 84 8.95 -8.18 -3.64
CA GLY A 84 9.09 -7.34 -4.81
C GLY A 84 10.22 -6.33 -4.65
N SER A 85 10.69 -5.79 -5.77
CA SER A 85 11.62 -4.64 -5.83
C SER A 85 10.98 -3.38 -5.24
N GLY A 86 11.74 -2.29 -5.12
CA GLY A 86 11.25 -1.00 -4.59
C GLY A 86 9.98 -0.47 -5.28
N THR A 87 9.81 -0.67 -6.58
CA THR A 87 8.57 -0.34 -7.29
C THR A 87 7.98 -1.61 -7.89
N GLY A 88 6.65 -1.75 -7.89
CA GLY A 88 5.99 -2.94 -8.43
C GLY A 88 4.47 -2.92 -8.28
N LYS A 89 3.87 -4.11 -8.45
CA LYS A 89 2.45 -4.34 -8.21
C LYS A 89 2.19 -5.71 -7.59
N PHE A 90 1.10 -5.81 -6.85
CA PHE A 90 0.53 -7.07 -6.39
C PHE A 90 -0.92 -7.21 -6.85
N THR A 91 -1.39 -8.44 -6.98
CA THR A 91 -2.75 -8.72 -7.43
C THR A 91 -3.30 -9.94 -6.68
N PHE A 92 -4.55 -9.84 -6.24
CA PHE A 92 -5.31 -10.97 -5.70
C PHE A 92 -6.81 -10.75 -5.94
N SER A 93 -7.59 -11.81 -5.80
CA SER A 93 -9.06 -11.73 -5.81
C SER A 93 -9.59 -12.15 -4.45
N ALA A 94 -10.56 -11.42 -3.90
CA ALA A 94 -11.26 -11.80 -2.68
C ALA A 94 -12.16 -13.01 -2.96
N ALA A 95 -11.88 -14.15 -2.33
CA ALA A 95 -12.64 -15.39 -2.56
C ALA A 95 -14.04 -15.34 -1.92
N ASP A 96 -14.16 -14.61 -0.81
CA ASP A 96 -15.43 -14.30 -0.15
C ASP A 96 -15.43 -12.86 0.39
N SER A 97 -16.60 -12.41 0.86
CA SER A 97 -16.76 -11.08 1.45
C SER A 97 -16.22 -11.06 2.88
N GLY A 98 -15.41 -10.06 3.20
CA GLY A 98 -14.90 -9.89 4.56
C GLY A 98 -13.68 -8.99 4.65
N GLU A 99 -13.18 -8.84 5.87
CA GLU A 99 -11.99 -8.05 6.18
C GLU A 99 -10.70 -8.76 5.70
N HIS A 100 -9.90 -8.03 4.93
CA HIS A 100 -8.59 -8.45 4.48
C HIS A 100 -7.50 -7.61 5.15
N ARG A 101 -6.47 -8.27 5.68
CA ARG A 101 -5.29 -7.64 6.26
C ARG A 101 -4.15 -7.62 5.24
N LEU A 102 -3.86 -6.45 4.70
CA LEU A 102 -2.77 -6.19 3.76
C LEU A 102 -1.56 -5.64 4.52
N CYS A 103 -0.46 -6.37 4.55
CA CYS A 103 0.76 -5.93 5.21
C CYS A 103 1.90 -5.71 4.23
N VAL A 104 2.72 -4.70 4.52
CA VAL A 104 3.96 -4.36 3.82
C VAL A 104 5.10 -4.32 4.82
N VAL A 105 6.18 -5.02 4.50
CA VAL A 105 7.44 -5.02 5.28
C VAL A 105 8.56 -4.54 4.38
N PRO A 106 9.24 -3.42 4.69
CA PRO A 106 10.45 -3.02 3.98
C PRO A 106 11.53 -4.11 4.03
N GLN A 107 12.29 -4.25 2.96
CA GLN A 107 13.44 -5.16 2.86
C GLN A 107 14.68 -4.34 2.50
N ASN A 108 15.83 -4.71 3.07
CA ASN A 108 17.12 -4.06 2.83
C ASN A 108 17.12 -2.54 3.10
N VAL A 109 16.41 -2.12 4.15
CA VAL A 109 16.43 -0.74 4.66
C VAL A 109 17.32 -0.64 5.90
N GLN A 110 17.91 0.53 6.14
CA GLN A 110 18.66 0.78 7.36
C GLN A 110 17.75 0.65 8.58
N GLN A 111 18.20 -0.05 9.61
CA GLN A 111 17.52 -0.05 10.91
C GLN A 111 17.96 1.22 11.63
N GLY A 112 16.98 2.05 12.01
CA GLY A 112 17.20 3.23 12.86
C GLY A 112 17.73 2.86 14.24
#